data_AF-A0A8D2HWF4-F1
#
_entry.id   AF-A0A8D2HWF4-F1
#
_cell.length_a   1.000
_cell.length_b   1.000
_cell.length_c   1.000
_cell.angle_alpha   90.00
_cell.angle_beta   90.00
_cell.angle_gamma   90.00
#
_symmetry.space_group_name_H-M   'P 1'
#
loop_
_entity.id
_entity.type
_entity.pdbx_description
1 polymer ?
#
loop_
_entity_poly.entity_id
_entity_poly.type
_entity_poly.pdbx_seq_one_letter_code
_entity_poly.pdbx_strand_id
1 'polypeptide(L)'
;MLSSCVRLVPATVRLVQSGICITSRSFMDLKALLSSLNDFASLSFAESWDNVGLLVEPSPPHTVNILFLTNDLTEEVMEEALQKKADLILSYHPPIFRPLKQITWKSWKERLVIRALENRVGIYSPHTAYDAAPQGVNNWLAKGLGACTSSPIHPSKAPNYPTEGTHRIEFSVNHNQDLEKVMSAVKGIGDVSVTSFSARIDNEEQTRISLNCTQKALMQVVAFLSQNRQLYQKTEILSLEKPLLLHTGMGRLCTLDESVPLATMIERIKRHLKLSHLRLALGVGRTLVSQIKVVALCAGSGSSVLQGVEADLYLTEGVPLQTEAETTVF
;
A
#
# COMPACT_ATOMS: atom_id res chain seq x y z
N MET A 1 4.06 -33.21 34.48
CA MET A 1 5.47 -32.79 34.60
C MET A 1 6.22 -33.28 33.38
N LEU A 2 6.42 -32.43 32.38
CA LEU A 2 7.38 -32.61 31.29
C LEU A 2 7.94 -31.21 31.00
N SER A 3 9.19 -31.01 31.40
CA SER A 3 9.91 -29.73 31.37
C SER A 3 10.46 -29.50 29.96
N SER A 4 10.00 -28.45 29.28
CA SER A 4 10.63 -27.97 28.04
C SER A 4 11.91 -27.22 28.38
N CYS A 5 13.05 -27.80 28.01
CA CYS A 5 14.35 -27.18 28.20
C CYS A 5 14.70 -26.37 26.93
N VAL A 6 14.22 -25.13 26.86
CA VAL A 6 14.68 -24.15 25.85
C VAL A 6 15.54 -23.12 26.58
N ARG A 7 16.85 -23.15 26.34
CA ARG A 7 17.78 -22.11 26.84
C ARG A 7 17.93 -21.03 25.78
N LEU A 8 17.47 -19.82 26.09
CA LEU A 8 17.84 -18.61 25.38
C LEU A 8 19.25 -18.20 25.82
N VAL A 9 20.19 -18.09 24.88
CA VAL A 9 21.53 -17.54 25.13
C VAL A 9 21.50 -16.05 24.76
N PRO A 10 21.73 -15.13 25.72
CA PRO A 10 21.82 -13.71 25.40
C PRO A 10 23.17 -13.41 24.74
N ALA A 11 23.16 -13.13 23.44
CA ALA A 11 24.32 -12.58 22.74
C ALA A 11 24.34 -11.05 22.90
N THR A 12 25.30 -10.52 23.65
CA THR A 12 25.51 -9.08 23.74
C THR A 12 26.20 -8.59 22.47
N VAL A 13 25.44 -8.00 21.55
CA VAL A 13 26.00 -7.31 20.38
C VAL A 13 26.60 -5.99 20.86
N ARG A 14 27.92 -5.95 21.04
CA ARG A 14 28.65 -4.69 21.22
C ARG A 14 28.78 -4.01 19.85
N LEU A 15 27.99 -2.96 19.64
CA LEU A 15 28.24 -2.03 18.54
C LEU A 15 29.58 -1.34 18.81
N VAL A 16 30.60 -1.71 18.05
CA VAL A 16 31.86 -0.98 18.01
C VAL A 16 31.61 0.26 17.17
N GLN A 17 31.43 1.42 17.82
CA GLN A 17 31.47 2.70 17.12
C GLN A 17 32.92 3.00 16.74
N SER A 18 33.29 2.73 15.49
CA SER A 18 34.51 3.28 14.91
C SER A 18 34.27 4.76 14.63
N GLY A 19 34.89 5.61 15.45
CA GLY A 19 34.93 7.05 15.27
C GLY A 19 35.85 7.43 14.11
N ILE A 20 35.35 7.36 12.88
CA ILE A 20 35.87 8.13 11.75
C ILE A 20 34.67 8.55 10.88
N CYS A 21 34.14 9.75 11.12
CA CYS A 21 33.12 10.35 10.26
C CYS A 21 33.81 10.91 9.00
N ILE A 22 34.16 10.01 8.07
CA ILE A 22 34.39 10.42 6.68
C ILE A 22 32.99 10.65 6.12
N THR A 23 32.65 11.89 5.77
CA THR A 23 31.45 12.17 4.99
C THR A 23 31.65 11.61 3.58
N SER A 24 31.53 10.29 3.46
CA SER A 24 31.44 9.59 2.18
C SER A 24 30.15 10.07 1.52
N ARG A 25 30.25 10.97 0.54
CA ARG A 25 29.14 11.23 -0.38
C ARG A 25 28.87 9.92 -1.11
N SER A 26 27.82 9.23 -0.66
CA SER A 26 27.36 7.99 -1.25
C SER A 26 26.63 8.34 -2.54
N PHE A 27 27.33 8.26 -3.66
CA PHE A 27 26.71 8.27 -4.98
C PHE A 27 25.86 7.00 -5.14
N MET A 28 24.63 7.14 -5.63
CA MET A 28 23.75 6.00 -5.86
C MET A 28 23.33 5.95 -7.33
N ASP A 29 23.43 4.76 -7.95
CA ASP A 29 22.83 4.50 -9.25
C ASP A 29 21.32 4.76 -9.17
N LEU A 30 20.74 5.43 -10.17
CA LEU A 30 19.31 5.75 -10.20
C LEU A 30 18.43 4.51 -9.95
N LYS A 31 18.75 3.36 -10.54
CA LYS A 31 17.97 2.13 -10.36
C LYS A 31 18.03 1.62 -8.92
N ALA A 32 19.20 1.70 -8.28
CA ALA A 32 19.35 1.34 -6.87
C ALA A 32 18.53 2.27 -5.98
N LEU A 33 18.56 3.59 -6.25
CA LEU A 33 17.76 4.58 -5.53
C LEU A 33 16.27 4.33 -5.69
N LEU A 34 15.79 4.06 -6.90
CA LEU A 34 14.38 3.76 -7.16
C LEU A 34 13.92 2.50 -6.43
N SER A 35 14.78 1.48 -6.31
CA SER A 35 14.50 0.30 -5.49
C SER A 35 14.31 0.69 -4.02
N SER A 36 15.22 1.48 -3.45
CA SER A 36 15.10 1.94 -2.06
C SER A 36 13.88 2.84 -1.83
N LEU A 37 13.52 3.69 -2.78
CA LEU A 37 12.29 4.49 -2.72
C LEU A 37 11.04 3.60 -2.76
N ASN A 38 11.05 2.54 -3.57
CA ASN A 38 9.96 1.57 -3.60
C ASN A 38 9.89 0.72 -2.32
N ASP A 39 11.03 0.39 -1.69
CA ASP A 39 11.03 -0.29 -0.39
C ASP A 39 10.46 0.61 0.72
N PHE A 40 10.68 1.93 0.60
CA PHE A 40 10.08 2.92 1.50
C PHE A 40 8.57 3.05 1.24
N ALA A 41 8.14 3.34 0.03
CA ALA A 41 6.72 3.43 -0.32
C ALA A 41 6.47 2.62 -1.60
N SER A 42 6.04 1.37 -1.42
CA SER A 42 5.82 0.47 -2.57
C SER A 42 4.78 1.05 -3.50
N LEU A 43 5.16 1.23 -4.77
CA LEU A 43 4.27 1.74 -5.80
C LEU A 43 3.04 0.84 -6.00
N SER A 44 3.11 -0.43 -5.58
CA SER A 44 1.96 -1.35 -5.56
C SER A 44 0.83 -0.94 -4.61
N PHE A 45 1.08 0.01 -3.71
CA PHE A 45 0.06 0.53 -2.80
C PHE A 45 -0.70 1.72 -3.37
N ALA A 46 -0.24 2.29 -4.49
CA ALA A 46 -0.92 3.40 -5.13
C ALA A 46 -2.33 3.01 -5.60
N GLU A 47 -3.20 4.01 -5.64
CA GLU A 47 -4.52 3.88 -6.23
C GLU A 47 -4.42 3.59 -7.74
N SER A 48 -5.39 2.83 -8.26
CA SER A 48 -5.33 2.33 -9.64
C SER A 48 -5.42 3.43 -10.71
N TRP A 49 -5.94 4.60 -10.36
CA TRP A 49 -6.05 5.77 -11.24
C TRP A 49 -4.80 6.66 -11.24
N ASP A 50 -3.88 6.43 -10.31
CA ASP A 50 -2.77 7.35 -10.04
C ASP A 50 -1.60 7.16 -11.01
N ASN A 51 -0.74 8.18 -11.12
CA ASN A 51 0.49 8.14 -11.92
C ASN A 51 1.72 8.34 -11.02
N VAL A 52 2.25 7.23 -10.52
CA VAL A 52 3.35 7.17 -9.56
C VAL A 52 4.62 6.58 -10.16
N GLY A 53 5.74 6.73 -9.46
CA GLY A 53 7.04 6.21 -9.85
C GLY A 53 7.90 7.24 -10.57
N LEU A 54 8.83 6.77 -11.42
CA LEU A 54 9.71 7.63 -12.21
C LEU A 54 8.93 8.16 -13.42
N LEU A 55 8.61 9.46 -13.39
CA LEU A 55 7.81 10.14 -14.41
C LEU A 55 8.65 10.74 -15.54
N VAL A 56 9.88 11.17 -15.22
CA VAL A 56 10.87 11.63 -16.19
C VAL A 56 12.19 10.93 -15.87
N GLU A 57 12.65 10.11 -16.81
CA GLU A 57 13.92 9.39 -16.69
C GLU A 57 15.03 10.14 -17.45
N PRO A 58 16.12 10.52 -16.79
CA PRO A 58 17.30 11.05 -17.46
C PRO A 58 18.06 9.92 -18.16
N SER A 59 18.74 10.22 -19.28
CA SER A 59 19.44 9.19 -20.08
C SER A 59 20.50 8.44 -19.25
N PRO A 60 20.54 7.09 -19.32
CA PRO A 60 21.54 6.29 -18.61
C PRO A 60 22.94 6.42 -19.23
N PRO A 61 24.02 6.20 -18.45
CA PRO A 61 24.00 5.97 -17.00
C PRO A 61 23.65 7.26 -16.24
N HIS A 62 22.93 7.12 -15.13
CA HIS A 62 22.56 8.26 -14.28
C HIS A 62 22.87 7.96 -12.81
N THR A 63 23.65 8.84 -12.20
CA THR A 63 24.04 8.75 -10.79
C THR A 63 23.39 9.90 -10.05
N VAL A 64 22.78 9.60 -8.91
CA VAL A 64 22.13 10.59 -8.05
C VAL A 64 23.05 10.90 -6.89
N ASN A 65 23.45 12.16 -6.78
CA ASN A 65 24.17 12.73 -5.63
C ASN A 65 23.26 13.67 -4.82
N ILE A 66 22.35 14.39 -5.48
CA ILE A 66 21.40 15.31 -4.85
C ILE A 66 19.96 14.90 -5.20
N LEU A 67 19.24 14.42 -4.19
CA LEU A 67 17.79 14.21 -4.23
C LEU A 67 17.08 15.45 -3.65
N PHE A 68 16.31 16.14 -4.48
CA PHE A 68 15.52 17.31 -4.07
C PHE A 68 14.08 16.87 -3.75
N LEU A 69 13.54 17.27 -2.60
CA LEU A 69 12.19 16.91 -2.16
C LEU A 69 11.26 18.12 -2.27
N THR A 70 10.06 17.95 -2.82
CA THR A 70 9.01 18.98 -2.83
C THR A 70 7.62 18.37 -2.69
N ASN A 71 6.65 19.16 -2.23
CA ASN A 71 5.24 18.79 -2.32
C ASN A 71 4.73 18.93 -3.76
N ASP A 72 4.91 20.12 -4.33
CA ASP A 72 4.49 20.50 -5.67
C ASP A 72 5.69 20.97 -6.47
N LEU A 73 5.85 20.45 -7.69
CA LEU A 73 6.88 20.91 -8.62
C LEU A 73 6.31 22.01 -9.52
N THR A 74 6.41 23.27 -9.10
CA THR A 74 6.10 24.45 -9.94
C THR A 74 7.33 24.87 -10.76
N GLU A 75 7.18 25.84 -11.67
CA GLU A 75 8.31 26.34 -12.46
C GLU A 75 9.38 27.03 -11.59
N GLU A 76 8.96 27.70 -10.51
CA GLU A 76 9.85 28.34 -9.54
C GLU A 76 10.60 27.29 -8.69
N VAL A 77 9.91 26.23 -8.28
CA VAL A 77 10.54 25.12 -7.53
C VAL A 77 11.51 24.33 -8.42
N MET A 78 11.19 24.18 -9.71
CA MET A 78 12.13 23.61 -10.69
C MET A 78 13.40 24.44 -10.77
N GLU A 79 13.27 25.77 -10.87
CA GLU A 79 14.42 26.67 -10.88
C GLU A 79 15.26 26.53 -9.61
N GLU A 80 14.63 26.46 -8.43
CA GLU A 80 15.33 26.18 -7.18
C GLU A 80 16.09 24.84 -7.23
N ALA A 81 15.44 23.76 -7.67
CA ALA A 81 16.06 22.44 -7.76
C ALA A 81 17.29 22.43 -8.69
N LEU A 82 17.21 23.14 -9.82
CA LEU A 82 18.33 23.29 -10.76
C LEU A 82 19.48 24.10 -10.14
N GLN A 83 19.18 25.19 -9.43
CA GLN A 83 20.19 25.98 -8.71
C GLN A 83 20.88 25.15 -7.61
N LYS A 84 20.15 24.23 -6.98
CA LYS A 84 20.69 23.26 -6.01
C LYS A 84 21.40 22.07 -6.66
N LYS A 85 21.44 22.01 -8.00
CA LYS A 85 22.07 20.92 -8.78
C LYS A 85 21.47 19.55 -8.46
N ALA A 86 20.15 19.49 -8.34
CA ALA A 86 19.44 18.23 -8.14
C ALA A 86 19.67 17.27 -9.32
N ASP A 87 19.91 15.99 -9.03
CA ASP A 87 19.99 14.93 -10.05
C ASP A 87 18.66 14.17 -10.18
N LEU A 88 17.85 14.19 -9.12
CA LEU A 88 16.50 13.63 -9.05
C LEU A 88 15.63 14.55 -8.18
N ILE A 89 14.43 14.86 -8.65
CA ILE A 89 13.38 15.54 -7.89
C ILE A 89 12.34 14.51 -7.48
N LEU A 90 12.09 14.38 -6.18
CA LEU A 90 10.95 13.68 -5.62
C LEU A 90 9.85 14.71 -5.32
N SER A 91 8.83 14.72 -6.14
CA SER A 91 7.63 15.56 -5.96
C SER A 91 6.54 14.70 -5.35
N TYR A 92 5.90 15.13 -4.26
CA TYR A 92 4.78 14.40 -3.67
C TYR A 92 3.61 14.29 -4.65
N HIS A 93 3.18 15.42 -5.22
CA HIS A 93 2.19 15.44 -6.28
C HIS A 93 2.87 15.23 -7.64
N PRO A 94 2.31 14.34 -8.50
CA PRO A 94 2.89 14.06 -9.80
C PRO A 94 2.66 15.25 -10.76
N PRO A 95 3.72 15.93 -11.25
CA PRO A 95 3.55 17.02 -12.22
C PRO A 95 2.91 16.51 -13.53
N ILE A 96 3.23 15.28 -13.93
CA ILE A 96 2.55 14.53 -14.99
C ILE A 96 1.42 13.71 -14.37
N PHE A 97 0.29 14.34 -14.07
CA PHE A 97 -0.87 13.62 -13.51
C PHE A 97 -1.74 12.91 -14.57
N ARG A 98 -1.75 13.44 -15.79
CA ARG A 98 -2.44 12.85 -16.95
C ARG A 98 -1.44 12.64 -18.08
N PRO A 99 -1.61 11.62 -18.93
CA PRO A 99 -0.74 11.40 -20.08
C PRO A 99 -0.63 12.65 -20.96
N LEU A 100 0.60 13.06 -21.25
CA LEU A 100 0.90 14.15 -22.18
C LEU A 100 0.88 13.62 -23.62
N LYS A 101 0.03 14.18 -24.48
CA LYS A 101 -0.01 13.81 -25.91
C LYS A 101 1.14 14.42 -26.74
N GLN A 102 1.74 15.48 -26.22
CA GLN A 102 2.82 16.23 -26.84
C GLN A 102 3.67 16.88 -25.73
N ILE A 103 4.92 17.18 -26.05
CA ILE A 103 5.85 17.89 -25.17
C ILE A 103 6.38 19.11 -25.93
N THR A 104 5.85 20.29 -25.59
CA THR A 104 6.12 21.58 -26.23
C THR A 104 6.23 22.68 -25.17
N TRP A 105 6.67 23.88 -25.53
CA TRP A 105 6.76 25.01 -24.59
C TRP A 105 5.40 25.61 -24.17
N LYS A 106 4.27 25.06 -24.64
CA LYS A 106 2.94 25.66 -24.48
C LYS A 106 2.43 25.65 -23.04
N SER A 107 2.46 24.50 -22.36
CA SER A 107 1.97 24.38 -20.99
C SER A 107 3.12 24.32 -19.98
N TRP A 108 2.87 24.81 -18.76
CA TRP A 108 3.88 24.79 -17.69
C TRP A 108 4.31 23.37 -17.34
N LYS A 109 3.40 22.38 -17.37
CA LYS A 109 3.72 20.96 -17.14
C LYS A 109 4.66 20.40 -18.20
N GLU A 110 4.42 20.70 -19.48
CA GLU A 110 5.34 20.31 -20.56
C GLU A 110 6.70 20.99 -20.40
N ARG A 111 6.74 22.28 -20.03
CA ARG A 111 7.99 23.00 -19.76
C ARG A 111 8.79 22.39 -18.62
N LEU A 112 8.15 21.90 -17.55
CA LEU A 112 8.84 21.17 -16.47
C LEU A 112 9.54 19.93 -17.01
N VAL A 113 8.87 19.15 -17.86
CA VAL A 113 9.46 17.96 -18.48
C VAL A 113 10.63 18.34 -19.40
N ILE A 114 10.46 19.37 -20.23
CA ILE A 114 11.53 19.88 -21.11
C ILE A 114 12.75 20.29 -20.29
N ARG A 115 12.57 21.13 -19.26
CA ARG A 115 13.67 21.58 -18.41
C ARG A 115 14.35 20.44 -17.68
N ALA A 116 13.60 19.47 -17.16
CA ALA A 116 14.14 18.30 -16.50
C ALA A 116 15.03 17.49 -17.46
N LEU A 117 14.57 17.24 -18.69
CA LEU A 117 15.34 16.53 -19.71
C LEU A 117 16.58 17.30 -20.18
N GLU A 118 16.45 18.59 -20.46
CA GLU A 118 17.56 19.46 -20.89
C GLU A 118 18.68 19.55 -19.83
N ASN A 119 18.32 19.45 -18.55
CA ASN A 119 19.26 19.48 -17.43
C ASN A 119 19.62 18.09 -16.88
N ARG A 120 19.13 17.00 -17.50
CA ARG A 120 19.31 15.61 -17.06
C ARG A 120 18.89 15.36 -15.61
N VAL A 121 17.78 15.94 -15.18
CA VAL A 121 17.21 15.74 -13.83
C VAL A 121 16.03 14.77 -13.93
N GLY A 122 16.03 13.73 -13.10
CA GLY A 122 14.88 12.84 -13.02
C GLY A 122 13.71 13.45 -12.24
N ILE A 123 12.49 12.98 -12.49
CA ILE A 123 11.32 13.32 -11.68
C ILE A 123 10.65 12.03 -11.22
N TYR A 124 10.50 11.86 -9.90
CA TYR A 124 9.82 10.74 -9.27
C TYR A 124 8.68 11.23 -8.38
N SER A 125 7.58 10.47 -8.31
CA SER A 125 6.42 10.81 -7.47
C SER A 125 5.82 9.58 -6.80
N PRO A 126 5.80 9.47 -5.46
CA PRO A 126 5.16 8.35 -4.78
C PRO A 126 3.66 8.56 -4.54
N HIS A 127 3.19 9.82 -4.42
CA HIS A 127 1.79 10.23 -4.27
C HIS A 127 0.95 9.27 -3.40
N THR A 128 -0.10 8.64 -3.95
CA THR A 128 -1.00 7.78 -3.17
C THR A 128 -0.32 6.53 -2.60
N ALA A 129 0.79 6.05 -3.17
CA ALA A 129 1.57 4.98 -2.55
C ALA A 129 2.13 5.41 -1.19
N TYR A 130 2.54 6.68 -1.07
CA TYR A 130 3.01 7.23 0.20
C TYR A 130 1.86 7.59 1.14
N ASP A 131 0.69 7.97 0.63
CA ASP A 131 -0.52 8.07 1.46
C ASP A 131 -0.89 6.74 2.12
N ALA A 132 -0.76 5.65 1.37
CA ALA A 132 -1.14 4.32 1.80
C ALA A 132 -0.13 3.66 2.74
N ALA A 133 1.16 4.01 2.63
CA ALA A 133 2.25 3.38 3.36
C ALA A 133 2.07 3.43 4.90
N PRO A 134 2.56 2.43 5.66
CA PRO A 134 2.46 2.42 7.13
C PRO A 134 3.11 3.62 7.83
N GLN A 135 4.16 4.17 7.23
CA GLN A 135 4.85 5.38 7.67
C GLN A 135 4.45 6.63 6.85
N GLY A 136 3.34 6.51 6.13
CA GLY A 136 2.81 7.47 5.18
C GLY A 136 2.19 8.72 5.80
N VAL A 137 1.69 9.58 4.91
CA VAL A 137 1.07 10.86 5.28
C VAL A 137 -0.10 10.67 6.24
N ASN A 138 -0.98 9.71 5.97
CA ASN A 138 -2.14 9.46 6.83
C ASN A 138 -1.75 8.98 8.24
N ASN A 139 -0.71 8.13 8.37
CA ASN A 139 -0.20 7.75 9.69
C ASN A 139 0.49 8.90 10.39
N TRP A 140 1.19 9.77 9.66
CA TRP A 140 1.78 10.98 10.23
C TRP A 140 0.69 11.91 10.78
N LEU A 141 -0.37 12.17 10.01
CA LEU A 141 -1.53 12.96 10.44
C LEU A 141 -2.21 12.40 11.69
N ALA A 142 -2.39 11.07 11.76
CA ALA A 142 -2.98 10.41 12.92
C ALA A 142 -2.23 10.69 14.24
N LYS A 143 -0.90 10.88 14.19
CA LYS A 143 -0.10 11.25 15.38
C LYS A 143 -0.50 12.59 15.96
N GLY A 144 -1.06 13.48 15.14
CA GLY A 144 -1.60 14.76 15.56
C GLY A 144 -2.84 14.68 16.44
N LEU A 145 -3.56 13.55 16.44
CA LEU A 145 -4.81 13.40 17.18
C LEU A 145 -4.61 13.09 18.68
N GLY A 146 -3.44 12.58 19.04
CA GLY A 146 -3.10 12.07 20.38
C GLY A 146 -3.02 10.54 20.41
N ALA A 147 -3.02 9.96 21.62
CA ALA A 147 -2.96 8.52 21.81
C ALA A 147 -4.25 7.86 21.27
N CYS A 148 -4.08 6.97 20.30
CA CYS A 148 -5.17 6.29 19.63
C CYS A 148 -4.69 4.98 18.99
N THR A 149 -5.65 4.08 18.78
CA THR A 149 -5.52 2.97 17.83
C THR A 149 -5.91 3.45 16.44
N SER A 150 -5.19 2.99 15.40
CA SER A 150 -5.39 3.46 14.04
C SER A 150 -5.34 2.29 13.05
N SER A 151 -6.30 2.26 12.13
CA SER A 151 -6.37 1.27 11.03
C SER A 151 -6.71 1.95 9.71
N PRO A 152 -6.28 1.40 8.55
CA PRO A 152 -6.69 1.89 7.24
C PRO A 152 -8.22 1.84 7.08
N ILE A 153 -8.79 2.84 6.41
CA ILE A 153 -10.21 2.82 6.01
C ILE A 153 -10.40 1.92 4.78
N HIS A 154 -9.51 2.05 3.80
CA HIS A 154 -9.42 1.14 2.66
C HIS A 154 -8.07 0.41 2.70
N PRO A 155 -8.00 -0.78 3.34
CA PRO A 155 -6.76 -1.54 3.43
C PRO A 155 -6.27 -2.01 2.06
N SER A 156 -4.96 -1.86 1.82
CA SER A 156 -4.31 -2.40 0.63
C SER A 156 -4.22 -3.93 0.73
N LYS A 157 -4.21 -4.61 -0.42
CA LYS A 157 -3.94 -6.04 -0.50
C LYS A 157 -2.45 -6.31 -0.56
N ALA A 158 -2.01 -7.44 -0.01
CA ALA A 158 -0.64 -7.90 -0.13
C ALA A 158 -0.25 -8.06 -1.62
N PRO A 159 1.02 -7.85 -2.00
CA PRO A 159 1.44 -7.97 -3.40
C PRO A 159 1.27 -9.41 -3.93
N ASN A 160 1.42 -10.41 -3.07
CA ASN A 160 1.36 -11.83 -3.41
C ASN A 160 0.24 -12.55 -2.66
N TYR A 161 -0.19 -13.68 -3.21
CA TYR A 161 -1.10 -14.60 -2.52
C TYR A 161 -0.36 -15.33 -1.38
N PRO A 162 -1.08 -15.80 -0.34
CA PRO A 162 -0.48 -16.58 0.75
C PRO A 162 0.12 -17.91 0.28
N THR A 163 -0.38 -18.42 -0.84
CA THR A 163 0.07 -19.65 -1.49
C THR A 163 0.44 -19.36 -2.94
N GLU A 164 1.15 -20.30 -3.58
CA GLU A 164 1.42 -20.22 -5.00
C GLU A 164 0.12 -20.36 -5.82
N GLY A 165 -0.18 -19.36 -6.66
CA GLY A 165 -1.35 -19.37 -7.53
C GLY A 165 -2.50 -18.48 -7.06
N THR A 166 -3.55 -18.42 -7.87
CA THR A 166 -4.72 -17.56 -7.68
C THR A 166 -6.00 -18.34 -7.37
N HIS A 167 -5.95 -19.67 -7.47
CA HIS A 167 -7.09 -20.57 -7.25
C HIS A 167 -6.68 -21.76 -6.43
N ARG A 168 -7.62 -22.28 -5.64
CA ARG A 168 -7.52 -23.58 -4.97
C ARG A 168 -8.59 -24.51 -5.52
N ILE A 169 -8.21 -25.73 -5.89
CA ILE A 169 -9.14 -26.78 -6.29
C ILE A 169 -9.04 -27.91 -5.28
N GLU A 170 -10.19 -28.33 -4.77
CA GLU A 170 -10.30 -29.43 -3.83
C GLU A 170 -11.20 -30.51 -4.41
N PHE A 171 -10.76 -31.77 -4.35
CA PHE A 171 -11.57 -32.92 -4.75
C PHE A 171 -11.14 -34.19 -4.00
N SER A 172 -12.05 -35.15 -3.87
CA SER A 172 -11.76 -36.43 -3.22
C SER A 172 -11.51 -37.51 -4.27
N VAL A 173 -10.45 -38.31 -4.12
CA VAL A 173 -10.23 -39.48 -4.98
C VAL A 173 -11.15 -40.62 -4.53
N ASN A 174 -11.82 -41.28 -5.47
CA ASN A 174 -12.81 -42.32 -5.16
C ASN A 174 -12.16 -43.60 -4.60
N HIS A 175 -10.99 -43.96 -5.11
CA HIS A 175 -10.26 -45.17 -4.68
C HIS A 175 -8.77 -44.88 -4.50
N ASN A 176 -8.18 -45.37 -3.41
CA ASN A 176 -6.75 -45.15 -3.10
C ASN A 176 -5.79 -45.66 -4.20
N GLN A 177 -6.20 -46.67 -4.97
CA GLN A 177 -5.42 -47.18 -6.11
C GLN A 177 -5.23 -46.16 -7.25
N ASP A 178 -6.15 -45.19 -7.38
CA ASP A 178 -6.11 -44.16 -8.42
C ASP A 178 -5.31 -42.93 -7.99
N LEU A 179 -4.92 -42.85 -6.71
CA LEU A 179 -4.27 -41.68 -6.12
C LEU A 179 -2.96 -41.32 -6.84
N GLU A 180 -2.07 -42.29 -7.06
CA GLU A 180 -0.79 -42.05 -7.72
C GLU A 180 -0.96 -41.54 -9.15
N LYS A 181 -1.93 -42.12 -9.89
CA LYS A 181 -2.24 -41.70 -11.26
C LYS A 181 -2.73 -40.25 -11.30
N VAL A 182 -3.63 -39.89 -10.39
CA VAL A 182 -4.17 -38.54 -10.27
C VAL A 182 -3.10 -37.55 -9.85
N MET A 183 -2.30 -37.90 -8.83
CA MET A 183 -1.22 -37.06 -8.32
C MET A 183 -0.15 -36.80 -9.39
N SER A 184 0.24 -37.83 -10.15
CA SER A 184 1.20 -37.71 -11.25
C SER A 184 0.67 -36.79 -12.36
N ALA A 185 -0.59 -36.96 -12.77
CA ALA A 185 -1.20 -36.14 -13.82
C ALA A 185 -1.32 -34.66 -13.42
N VAL A 186 -1.74 -34.38 -12.17
CA VAL A 186 -1.90 -33.00 -11.69
C VAL A 186 -0.53 -32.34 -11.45
N LYS A 187 0.46 -33.06 -10.90
CA LYS A 187 1.83 -32.53 -10.74
C LYS A 187 2.54 -32.29 -12.07
N GLY A 188 2.13 -32.97 -13.14
CA GLY A 188 2.63 -32.72 -14.50
C GLY A 188 2.14 -31.40 -15.11
N ILE A 189 1.16 -30.74 -14.50
CA ILE A 189 0.66 -29.42 -14.91
C ILE A 189 1.57 -28.35 -14.28
N GLY A 190 2.17 -27.51 -15.11
CA GLY A 190 3.01 -26.40 -14.63
C GLY A 190 2.21 -25.39 -13.79
N ASP A 191 2.89 -24.70 -12.87
CA ASP A 191 2.30 -23.71 -11.95
C ASP A 191 1.21 -24.27 -11.03
N VAL A 192 1.35 -25.54 -10.61
CA VAL A 192 0.47 -26.20 -9.64
C VAL A 192 1.28 -26.68 -8.44
N SER A 193 0.84 -26.30 -7.24
CA SER A 193 1.28 -26.90 -5.99
C SER A 193 0.20 -27.85 -5.47
N VAL A 194 0.56 -29.09 -5.12
CA VAL A 194 -0.40 -30.13 -4.72
C VAL A 194 -0.10 -30.61 -3.31
N THR A 195 -1.15 -30.71 -2.50
CA THR A 195 -1.14 -31.33 -1.16
C THR A 195 -2.27 -32.35 -1.08
N SER A 196 -2.06 -33.42 -0.33
CA SER A 196 -3.09 -34.42 -0.05
C SER A 196 -3.19 -34.67 1.44
N PHE A 197 -4.40 -34.98 1.90
CA PHE A 197 -4.66 -35.33 3.29
C PHE A 197 -5.80 -36.35 3.38
N SER A 198 -5.71 -37.25 4.35
CA SER A 198 -6.80 -38.18 4.65
C SER A 198 -7.95 -37.44 5.33
N ALA A 199 -9.17 -37.68 4.86
CA ALA A 199 -10.40 -37.18 5.44
C ALA A 199 -11.39 -38.34 5.63
N ARG A 200 -12.10 -38.35 6.76
CA ARG A 200 -13.22 -39.29 6.98
C ARG A 200 -14.52 -38.61 6.61
N ILE A 201 -15.22 -39.15 5.62
CA ILE A 201 -16.55 -38.71 5.21
C ILE A 201 -17.45 -39.95 5.30
N ASP A 202 -18.56 -39.84 6.02
CA ASP A 202 -19.54 -40.93 6.17
C ASP A 202 -18.94 -42.29 6.60
N ASN A 203 -17.99 -42.26 7.54
CA ASN A 203 -17.26 -43.43 8.07
C ASN A 203 -16.31 -44.14 7.09
N GLU A 204 -16.09 -43.61 5.89
CA GLU A 204 -15.07 -44.08 4.95
C GLU A 204 -13.85 -43.15 4.93
N GLU A 205 -12.65 -43.73 4.87
CA GLU A 205 -11.41 -42.98 4.71
C GLU A 205 -11.21 -42.64 3.22
N GLN A 206 -11.19 -41.35 2.90
CA GLN A 206 -10.96 -40.85 1.55
C GLN A 206 -9.75 -39.93 1.54
N THR A 207 -9.01 -39.92 0.42
CA THR A 207 -7.92 -38.96 0.23
C THR A 207 -8.45 -37.72 -0.46
N ARG A 208 -8.41 -36.58 0.23
CA ARG A 208 -8.72 -35.27 -0.36
C ARG A 208 -7.45 -34.66 -0.94
N ILE A 209 -7.54 -34.22 -2.18
CA ILE A 209 -6.48 -33.50 -2.88
C ILE A 209 -6.84 -32.02 -2.85
N SER A 210 -5.88 -31.19 -2.44
CA SER A 210 -5.95 -29.74 -2.48
C SER A 210 -4.79 -29.22 -3.32
N LEU A 211 -5.09 -28.54 -4.41
CA LEU A 211 -4.09 -27.94 -5.29
C LEU A 211 -4.28 -26.43 -5.38
N ASN A 212 -3.19 -25.67 -5.33
CA ASN A 212 -3.20 -24.25 -5.68
C ASN A 212 -2.57 -24.05 -7.06
N CYS A 213 -3.17 -23.19 -7.88
CA CYS A 213 -2.74 -23.00 -9.27
C CYS A 213 -3.02 -21.60 -9.79
N THR A 214 -2.31 -21.20 -10.86
CA THR A 214 -2.60 -19.96 -11.60
C THR A 214 -3.89 -20.06 -12.41
N GLN A 215 -4.43 -18.93 -12.88
CA GLN A 215 -5.58 -18.92 -13.81
C GLN A 215 -5.34 -19.77 -15.07
N LYS A 216 -4.10 -19.78 -15.58
CA LYS A 216 -3.73 -20.58 -16.76
C LYS A 216 -3.75 -22.08 -16.45
N ALA A 217 -3.16 -22.47 -15.33
CA ALA A 217 -3.12 -23.86 -14.89
C ALA A 217 -4.52 -24.38 -14.50
N LEU A 218 -5.38 -23.53 -13.92
CA LEU A 218 -6.76 -23.85 -13.59
C LEU A 218 -7.51 -24.46 -14.80
N MET A 219 -7.38 -23.87 -15.98
CA MET A 219 -8.03 -24.38 -17.19
C MET A 219 -7.57 -25.80 -17.55
N GLN A 220 -6.28 -26.10 -17.36
CA GLN A 220 -5.72 -27.42 -17.62
C GLN A 220 -6.17 -28.44 -16.58
N VAL A 221 -6.19 -28.06 -15.31
CA VAL A 221 -6.67 -28.93 -14.23
C VAL A 221 -8.15 -29.23 -14.40
N VAL A 222 -8.98 -28.23 -14.70
CA VAL A 222 -10.43 -28.43 -14.95
C VAL A 222 -10.68 -29.32 -16.16
N ALA A 223 -9.90 -29.17 -17.24
CA ALA A 223 -9.99 -30.05 -18.40
C ALA A 223 -9.63 -31.50 -18.04
N PHE A 224 -8.51 -31.70 -17.31
CA PHE A 224 -8.10 -33.02 -16.82
C PHE A 224 -9.17 -33.65 -15.95
N LEU A 225 -9.68 -32.90 -14.97
CA LEU A 225 -10.77 -33.35 -14.12
C LEU A 225 -11.96 -33.75 -15.01
N SER A 226 -12.49 -32.86 -15.84
CA SER A 226 -13.70 -33.16 -16.62
C SER A 226 -13.58 -34.39 -17.54
N GLN A 227 -12.37 -34.76 -17.97
CA GLN A 227 -12.12 -35.99 -18.76
C GLN A 227 -12.02 -37.26 -17.90
N ASN A 228 -11.83 -37.14 -16.58
CA ASN A 228 -11.56 -38.22 -15.65
C ASN A 228 -12.57 -38.29 -14.48
N ARG A 229 -13.83 -37.88 -14.70
CA ARG A 229 -14.88 -37.76 -13.66
C ARG A 229 -15.11 -39.02 -12.82
N GLN A 230 -14.74 -40.19 -13.31
CA GLN A 230 -14.83 -41.46 -12.61
C GLN A 230 -13.79 -41.65 -11.49
N LEU A 231 -12.69 -40.89 -11.52
CA LEU A 231 -11.56 -41.07 -10.58
C LEU A 231 -11.75 -40.29 -9.27
N TYR A 232 -12.67 -39.33 -9.24
CA TYR A 232 -12.84 -38.44 -8.11
C TYR A 232 -14.31 -38.03 -7.95
N GLN A 233 -14.62 -37.47 -6.78
CA GLN A 233 -15.92 -36.94 -6.43
C GLN A 233 -15.79 -35.58 -5.78
N LYS A 234 -16.86 -34.78 -5.90
CA LYS A 234 -17.02 -33.46 -5.27
C LYS A 234 -15.83 -32.52 -5.52
N THR A 235 -15.85 -31.83 -6.66
CA THR A 235 -14.87 -30.79 -6.99
C THR A 235 -15.35 -29.42 -6.52
N GLU A 236 -14.55 -28.75 -5.72
CA GLU A 236 -14.74 -27.37 -5.30
C GLU A 236 -13.60 -26.52 -5.89
N ILE A 237 -13.95 -25.43 -6.56
CA ILE A 237 -12.98 -24.47 -7.11
C ILE A 237 -13.20 -23.15 -6.37
N LEU A 238 -12.14 -22.69 -5.72
CA LEU A 238 -12.12 -21.47 -4.93
C LEU A 238 -11.17 -20.47 -5.58
N SER A 239 -11.64 -19.25 -5.82
CA SER A 239 -10.74 -18.15 -6.15
C SER A 239 -10.10 -17.67 -4.85
N LEU A 240 -8.77 -17.56 -4.84
CA LEU A 240 -8.04 -17.07 -3.68
C LEU A 240 -8.05 -15.55 -3.69
N GLU A 241 -7.99 -14.96 -2.50
CA GLU A 241 -7.82 -13.52 -2.33
C GLU A 241 -6.47 -13.21 -1.70
N LYS A 242 -5.88 -12.08 -2.11
CA LYS A 242 -4.71 -11.53 -1.46
C LYS A 242 -5.13 -10.99 -0.09
N PRO A 243 -4.40 -11.32 0.99
CA PRO A 243 -4.74 -10.86 2.33
C PRO A 243 -4.64 -9.34 2.41
N LEU A 244 -5.46 -8.74 3.27
CA LEU A 244 -5.39 -7.32 3.58
C LEU A 244 -4.17 -7.02 4.45
N LEU A 245 -3.51 -5.89 4.17
CA LEU A 245 -2.40 -5.38 4.97
C LEU A 245 -2.97 -4.51 6.09
N LEU A 246 -2.74 -4.92 7.34
CA LEU A 246 -3.36 -4.31 8.52
C LEU A 246 -2.98 -2.85 8.77
N HIS A 247 -1.84 -2.42 8.24
CA HIS A 247 -1.28 -1.07 8.47
C HIS A 247 -1.04 -0.29 7.17
N THR A 248 -1.46 -0.83 6.02
CA THR A 248 -1.25 -0.22 4.71
C THR A 248 -2.60 -0.03 4.04
N GLY A 249 -2.85 1.14 3.48
CA GLY A 249 -4.11 1.48 2.82
C GLY A 249 -4.46 2.95 2.92
N MET A 250 -5.53 3.37 2.25
CA MET A 250 -5.95 4.77 2.23
C MET A 250 -6.75 5.15 3.48
N GLY A 251 -6.56 6.39 3.92
CA GLY A 251 -7.20 6.99 5.09
C GLY A 251 -6.90 6.27 6.40
N ARG A 252 -7.29 6.84 7.53
CA ARG A 252 -7.21 6.18 8.84
C ARG A 252 -8.49 6.38 9.63
N LEU A 253 -9.00 5.30 10.20
CA LEU A 253 -9.97 5.34 11.27
C LEU A 253 -9.21 5.24 12.59
N CYS A 254 -9.31 6.28 13.40
CA CYS A 254 -8.59 6.44 14.64
C CYS A 254 -9.55 6.43 15.81
N THR A 255 -9.39 5.49 16.73
CA THR A 255 -10.14 5.45 18.00
C THR A 255 -9.22 5.90 19.12
N LEU A 256 -9.50 7.08 19.67
CA LEU A 256 -8.75 7.67 20.78
C LEU A 256 -8.83 6.78 22.03
N ASP A 257 -7.79 6.77 22.85
CA ASP A 257 -7.81 6.02 24.12
C ASP A 257 -8.86 6.62 25.09
N GLU A 258 -8.97 7.95 25.09
CA GLU A 258 -9.96 8.71 25.86
C GLU A 258 -10.67 9.72 24.95
N SER A 259 -11.97 9.93 25.20
CA SER A 259 -12.74 10.95 24.47
C SER A 259 -12.26 12.35 24.86
N VAL A 260 -12.23 13.27 23.88
CA VAL A 260 -11.84 14.67 24.12
C VAL A 260 -12.84 15.65 23.52
N PRO A 261 -13.00 16.86 24.07
CA PRO A 261 -13.81 17.90 23.43
C PRO A 261 -13.27 18.26 22.04
N LEU A 262 -14.16 18.56 21.10
CA LEU A 262 -13.81 19.00 19.74
C LEU A 262 -12.83 20.19 19.75
N ALA A 263 -12.98 21.16 20.65
CA ALA A 263 -12.03 22.27 20.81
C ALA A 263 -10.60 21.78 21.06
N THR A 264 -10.43 20.75 21.88
CA THR A 264 -9.12 20.16 22.17
C THR A 264 -8.55 19.50 20.92
N MET A 265 -9.38 18.79 20.16
CA MET A 265 -8.96 18.14 18.93
C MET A 265 -8.48 19.14 17.87
N ILE A 266 -9.23 20.24 17.69
CA ILE A 266 -8.87 21.34 16.78
C ILE A 266 -7.47 21.89 17.13
N GLU A 267 -7.21 22.18 18.40
CA GLU A 267 -5.92 22.71 18.84
C GLU A 267 -4.78 21.69 18.68
N ARG A 268 -5.05 20.40 18.90
CA ARG A 268 -4.09 19.33 18.62
C ARG A 268 -3.71 19.29 17.14
N ILE A 269 -4.69 19.33 16.24
CA ILE A 269 -4.49 19.33 14.79
C ILE A 269 -3.74 20.59 14.34
N LYS A 270 -4.17 21.79 14.75
CA LYS A 270 -3.47 23.05 14.43
C LYS A 270 -2.01 23.01 14.86
N ARG A 271 -1.74 22.56 16.09
CA ARG A 271 -0.38 22.46 16.62
C ARG A 271 0.47 21.45 15.85
N HIS A 272 -0.09 20.31 15.50
CA HIS A 272 0.61 19.27 14.74
C HIS A 272 0.97 19.75 13.32
N LEU A 273 0.01 20.39 12.65
CA LEU A 273 0.17 20.90 11.29
C LEU A 273 0.82 22.29 11.21
N LYS A 274 1.04 22.94 12.36
CA LYS A 274 1.51 24.32 12.48
C LYS A 274 0.61 25.32 11.73
N LEU A 275 -0.70 25.11 11.79
CA LEU A 275 -1.70 25.96 11.15
C LEU A 275 -2.26 27.00 12.12
N SER A 276 -2.44 28.23 11.65
CA SER A 276 -3.14 29.29 12.39
C SER A 276 -4.66 29.10 12.37
N HIS A 277 -5.19 28.55 11.27
CA HIS A 277 -6.62 28.40 11.03
C HIS A 277 -6.96 27.04 10.43
N LEU A 278 -8.18 26.58 10.70
CA LEU A 278 -8.82 25.41 10.10
C LEU A 278 -10.25 25.81 9.72
N ARG A 279 -10.81 25.18 8.69
CA ARG A 279 -12.24 25.29 8.38
C ARG A 279 -12.98 24.19 9.11
N LEU A 280 -14.02 24.55 9.87
CA LEU A 280 -14.82 23.60 10.64
C LEU A 280 -16.26 23.64 10.12
N ALA A 281 -16.76 22.51 9.64
CA ALA A 281 -18.19 22.28 9.42
C ALA A 281 -18.75 21.51 10.62
N LEU A 282 -19.60 22.15 11.44
CA LEU A 282 -20.25 21.49 12.58
C LEU A 282 -21.53 20.78 12.14
N GLY A 283 -21.65 19.49 12.48
CA GLY A 283 -22.91 18.78 12.37
C GLY A 283 -24.02 19.39 13.23
N VAL A 284 -25.28 19.15 12.85
CA VAL A 284 -26.45 19.68 13.55
C VAL A 284 -26.43 19.29 15.03
N GLY A 285 -26.58 20.28 15.91
CA GLY A 285 -26.57 20.09 17.37
C GLY A 285 -25.18 19.83 17.98
N ARG A 286 -24.11 19.80 17.19
CA ARG A 286 -22.74 19.67 17.69
C ARG A 286 -22.15 21.03 18.08
N THR A 287 -21.31 21.02 19.10
CA THR A 287 -20.64 22.21 19.62
C THR A 287 -19.16 21.90 19.89
N LEU A 288 -18.38 22.93 20.23
CA LEU A 288 -16.97 22.77 20.56
C LEU A 288 -16.70 21.91 21.82
N VAL A 289 -17.71 21.69 22.65
CA VAL A 289 -17.62 20.81 23.83
C VAL A 289 -18.08 19.37 23.55
N SER A 290 -18.61 19.10 22.35
CA SER A 290 -18.96 17.74 21.93
C SER A 290 -17.73 16.84 22.00
N GLN A 291 -17.93 15.63 22.54
CA GLN A 291 -16.88 14.65 22.72
C GLN A 291 -16.57 13.93 21.42
N ILE A 292 -15.28 13.75 21.14
CA ILE A 292 -14.73 13.04 19.99
C ILE A 292 -13.99 11.83 20.51
N LYS A 293 -14.36 10.64 20.05
CA LYS A 293 -13.72 9.35 20.35
C LYS A 293 -13.18 8.70 19.08
N VAL A 294 -13.93 8.78 17.98
CA VAL A 294 -13.58 8.18 16.69
C VAL A 294 -13.35 9.28 15.66
N VAL A 295 -12.20 9.26 14.99
CA VAL A 295 -11.83 10.22 13.95
C VAL A 295 -11.52 9.45 12.67
N ALA A 296 -12.20 9.79 11.57
CA ALA A 296 -11.84 9.32 10.23
C ALA A 296 -11.01 10.39 9.53
N LEU A 297 -9.85 10.05 8.98
CA LEU A 297 -8.99 11.02 8.31
C LEU A 297 -8.46 10.51 6.98
N CYS A 298 -8.24 11.42 6.03
CA CYS A 298 -7.56 11.13 4.78
C CYS A 298 -6.91 12.42 4.26
N ALA A 299 -5.60 12.40 4.05
CA ALA A 299 -4.86 13.50 3.44
C ALA A 299 -5.39 13.84 2.04
N GLY A 300 -5.22 15.08 1.61
CA GLY A 300 -5.67 15.56 0.30
C GLY A 300 -7.19 15.48 0.13
N SER A 301 -7.65 15.28 -1.10
CA SER A 301 -9.07 15.20 -1.45
C SER A 301 -9.71 13.86 -1.06
N GLY A 302 -9.88 13.63 0.25
CA GLY A 302 -10.25 12.35 0.82
C GLY A 302 -11.75 12.03 0.88
N SER A 303 -12.63 12.86 0.31
CA SER A 303 -14.09 12.69 0.46
C SER A 303 -14.61 11.32 0.04
N SER A 304 -14.05 10.72 -1.03
CA SER A 304 -14.43 9.37 -1.48
C SER A 304 -13.96 8.28 -0.52
N VAL A 305 -12.79 8.46 0.10
CA VAL A 305 -12.23 7.52 1.10
C VAL A 305 -13.06 7.56 2.39
N LEU A 306 -13.53 8.74 2.76
CA LEU A 306 -14.28 8.94 4.01
C LEU A 306 -15.79 8.63 3.88
N GLN A 307 -16.28 8.42 2.65
CA GLN A 307 -17.69 8.19 2.38
C GLN A 307 -18.20 6.91 3.06
N GLY A 308 -19.30 7.03 3.82
CA GLY A 308 -19.93 5.90 4.51
C GLY A 308 -19.20 5.41 5.76
N VAL A 309 -18.10 6.05 6.16
CA VAL A 309 -17.43 5.76 7.43
C VAL A 309 -18.21 6.43 8.56
N GLU A 310 -18.43 5.73 9.68
CA GLU A 310 -19.01 6.30 10.90
C GLU A 310 -17.91 6.82 11.82
N ALA A 311 -17.86 8.13 12.06
CA ALA A 311 -16.92 8.77 12.98
C ALA A 311 -17.53 10.02 13.64
N ASP A 312 -16.98 10.43 14.79
CA ASP A 312 -17.39 11.67 15.46
C ASP A 312 -16.83 12.92 14.75
N LEU A 313 -15.70 12.75 14.05
CA LEU A 313 -14.96 13.79 13.36
C LEU A 313 -14.32 13.26 12.07
N TYR A 314 -14.39 14.05 11.00
CA TYR A 314 -13.75 13.73 9.73
C TYR A 314 -12.68 14.79 9.43
N LEU A 315 -11.48 14.34 9.04
CA LEU A 315 -10.34 15.22 8.76
C LEU A 315 -9.76 14.95 7.36
N THR A 316 -9.89 15.91 6.46
CA THR A 316 -9.39 15.87 5.10
C THR A 316 -9.08 17.27 4.57
N GLU A 317 -8.77 17.37 3.28
CA GLU A 317 -8.62 18.63 2.56
C GLU A 317 -9.51 18.63 1.30
N GLY A 318 -9.65 19.77 0.63
CA GLY A 318 -10.27 19.82 -0.71
C GLY A 318 -11.78 19.63 -0.78
N VAL A 319 -12.50 19.70 0.35
CA VAL A 319 -13.97 19.54 0.38
C VAL A 319 -14.67 20.74 -0.28
N PRO A 320 -15.51 20.54 -1.31
CA PRO A 320 -16.31 21.61 -1.89
C PRO A 320 -17.36 22.12 -0.89
N LEU A 321 -17.59 23.44 -0.87
CA LEU A 321 -18.54 24.14 0.01
C LEU A 321 -20.01 23.68 -0.08
N GLN A 322 -20.35 22.77 -0.99
CA GLN A 322 -21.73 22.34 -1.29
C GLN A 322 -22.09 20.93 -0.79
N THR A 323 -21.26 20.29 0.03
CA THR A 323 -21.65 19.02 0.65
C THR A 323 -22.64 19.29 1.79
N GLU A 324 -23.92 19.23 1.46
CA GLU A 324 -25.04 19.39 2.39
C GLU A 324 -25.02 18.29 3.47
N ALA A 325 -25.20 18.74 4.71
CA ALA A 325 -25.86 18.05 5.82
C ALA A 325 -25.70 16.52 5.93
N GLU A 326 -24.72 16.11 6.75
CA GLU A 326 -24.84 15.05 7.78
C GLU A 326 -23.48 14.68 8.41
N THR A 327 -22.38 15.13 7.79
CA THR A 327 -21.02 14.73 8.17
C THR A 327 -20.17 15.95 8.55
N THR A 328 -19.55 15.93 9.74
CA THR A 328 -18.64 17.00 10.22
C THR A 328 -17.30 16.86 9.52
N VAL A 329 -17.06 17.62 8.43
CA VAL A 329 -15.84 17.49 7.61
C VAL A 329 -14.91 18.69 7.79
N PHE A 330 -13.63 18.41 8.04
CA PHE A 330 -12.50 19.31 7.80
C PHE A 330 -11.90 18.99 6.44
#